data_AF-A0A7C7UBK7-F1
#
_entry.id   AF-A0A7C7UBK7-F1
#
_cell.length_a   1.000
_cell.length_b   1.000
_cell.length_c   1.000
_cell.angle_alpha   90.00
_cell.angle_beta   90.00
_cell.angle_gamma   90.00
#
_symmetry.space_group_name_H-M   'P 1'
#
loop_
_entity.id
_entity.type
_entity.pdbx_description
1 polymer ?
#
loop_
_entity_poly.entity_id
_entity_poly.type
_entity_poly.pdbx_seq_one_letter_code
_entity_poly.pdbx_strand_id
1 'polypeptide(L)'
;LMWKHGIPGRLRFKAFKKVEDAVVYIREYAESVALKPARQVGGKGVKVIADLQAYLSREKAHVKEQHAKIISEEHMKGYMDIEDRILIEEKVEGPEYTLQAFTDGRTIKPFPLVQDNKNAYEMDIGPETGGMGSIAGRGMLLPFINMQEYKRSAEIVKACVRAVEAETGYKYKGVVSGQMMLTAAWGPTIIEFYCRFGDPEAVNVLPILKSDMVELCQAIIDERLDKVKLEFEDVATVVKCIAPKGYPDRRDLAKGHPATIDEEAIKRLGGRVYYASTDFQPDGTILTGGSRLVEIFAKGKSIPEASGRAEACIPYIRLTDGWGVFHRSDIGSEILLKRRTEQAELVRGVYKYRFRKGLVGKTIEWIPGRGKIVLEA
;
A
#
# COMPACT_ATOMS: atom_id res chain seq x y z
N LEU A 1 8.67 -14.03 -10.20
CA LEU A 1 7.63 -14.14 -11.24
C LEU A 1 7.76 -13.06 -12.33
N MET A 2 7.57 -11.77 -12.03
CA MET A 2 7.57 -10.70 -13.03
C MET A 2 8.80 -10.68 -13.95
N TRP A 3 10.00 -10.89 -13.38
CA TRP A 3 11.24 -11.02 -14.14
C TRP A 3 11.24 -12.18 -15.14
N LYS A 4 10.83 -13.39 -14.70
CA LYS A 4 10.78 -14.59 -15.54
C LYS A 4 9.86 -14.43 -16.76
N HIS A 5 8.76 -13.69 -16.60
CA HIS A 5 7.79 -13.44 -17.67
C HIS A 5 7.96 -12.08 -18.37
N GLY A 6 9.03 -11.34 -18.08
CA GLY A 6 9.30 -10.03 -18.70
C GLY A 6 8.23 -8.96 -18.40
N ILE A 7 7.45 -9.09 -17.32
CA ILE A 7 6.32 -8.20 -17.00
C ILE A 7 6.85 -6.82 -16.59
N PRO A 8 6.43 -5.72 -17.25
CA PRO A 8 6.95 -4.38 -16.98
C PRO A 8 6.56 -3.88 -15.59
N GLY A 9 7.23 -2.82 -15.13
CA GLY A 9 6.93 -2.21 -13.82
C GLY A 9 7.36 -3.09 -12.65
N ARG A 10 8.53 -3.71 -12.78
CA ARG A 10 9.17 -4.54 -11.75
C ARG A 10 10.33 -3.80 -11.11
N LEU A 11 10.56 -4.06 -9.83
CA LEU A 11 11.76 -3.60 -9.13
C LEU A 11 12.92 -4.56 -9.36
N ARG A 12 14.14 -4.02 -9.42
CA ARG A 12 15.37 -4.78 -9.18
C ARG A 12 15.37 -5.26 -7.73
N PHE A 13 15.67 -6.53 -7.54
CA PHE A 13 15.80 -7.11 -6.23
C PHE A 13 16.88 -8.19 -6.20
N LYS A 14 17.36 -8.49 -5.00
CA LYS A 14 18.15 -9.67 -4.70
C LYS A 14 17.64 -10.30 -3.41
N ALA A 15 17.47 -11.60 -3.43
CA ALA A 15 17.03 -12.39 -2.28
C ALA A 15 18.22 -13.12 -1.64
N PHE A 16 18.18 -13.28 -0.33
CA PHE A 16 19.26 -13.87 0.47
C PHE A 16 18.71 -14.87 1.47
N LYS A 17 19.36 -16.05 1.52
CA LYS A 17 19.08 -17.10 2.51
C LYS A 17 19.70 -16.79 3.87
N LYS A 18 20.89 -16.19 3.86
CA LYS A 18 21.70 -15.88 5.05
C LYS A 18 21.87 -14.37 5.21
N VAL A 19 21.82 -13.90 6.46
CA VAL A 19 21.98 -12.47 6.77
C VAL A 19 23.39 -11.99 6.48
N GLU A 20 24.40 -12.86 6.64
CA GLU A 20 25.80 -12.56 6.38
C GLU A 20 26.02 -12.18 4.91
N ASP A 21 25.40 -12.92 3.98
CA ASP A 21 25.49 -12.66 2.54
C ASP A 21 24.78 -11.35 2.17
N ALA A 22 23.64 -11.06 2.82
CA ALA A 22 22.92 -9.81 2.65
C ALA A 22 23.75 -8.61 3.14
N VAL A 23 24.43 -8.75 4.27
CA VAL A 23 25.32 -7.73 4.84
C VAL A 23 26.51 -7.44 3.91
N VAL A 24 27.15 -8.47 3.36
CA VAL A 24 28.23 -8.28 2.37
C VAL A 24 27.73 -7.49 1.17
N TYR A 25 26.57 -7.86 0.62
CA TYR A 25 25.98 -7.13 -0.50
C TYR A 25 25.64 -5.67 -0.17
N ILE A 26 25.09 -5.41 1.02
CA ILE A 26 24.79 -4.04 1.50
C ILE A 26 26.05 -3.17 1.57
N ARG A 27 27.18 -3.74 1.99
CA ARG A 27 28.46 -3.00 2.08
C ARG A 27 29.02 -2.66 0.71
N GLU A 28 28.86 -3.55 -0.26
CA GLU A 28 29.31 -3.34 -1.63
C GLU A 28 28.37 -2.41 -2.43
N TYR A 29 27.09 -2.38 -2.06
CA TYR A 29 26.03 -1.68 -2.78
C TYR A 29 25.60 -0.40 -2.04
N ALA A 30 26.28 0.71 -2.34
CA ALA A 30 26.11 2.03 -1.70
C ALA A 30 24.82 2.77 -2.09
N GLU A 31 23.83 2.10 -2.68
CA GLU A 31 22.60 2.74 -3.16
C GLU A 31 21.51 2.82 -2.09
N SER A 32 20.47 3.61 -2.40
CA SER A 32 19.24 3.60 -1.63
C SER A 32 18.48 2.30 -1.86
N VAL A 33 18.12 1.60 -0.79
CA VAL A 33 17.47 0.28 -0.86
C VAL A 33 16.24 0.21 0.04
N ALA A 34 15.31 -0.66 -0.34
CA ALA A 34 14.27 -1.16 0.53
C ALA A 34 14.66 -2.55 1.05
N LEU A 35 14.75 -2.70 2.37
CA LEU A 35 14.99 -3.98 3.04
C LEU A 35 13.65 -4.54 3.50
N LYS A 36 13.31 -5.75 3.07
CA LYS A 36 12.03 -6.41 3.36
C LYS A 36 12.24 -7.85 3.84
N PRO A 37 11.40 -8.36 4.76
CA PRO A 37 11.28 -9.80 4.97
C PRO A 37 10.77 -10.46 3.70
N ALA A 38 11.26 -11.67 3.39
CA ALA A 38 10.79 -12.42 2.22
C ALA A 38 9.34 -12.95 2.37
N ARG A 39 8.74 -12.82 3.56
CA ARG A 39 7.36 -13.18 3.87
C ARG A 39 6.55 -11.97 4.32
N GLN A 40 5.23 -12.01 4.09
CA GLN A 40 4.31 -11.07 4.73
C GLN A 40 4.31 -11.23 6.26
N VAL A 41 4.73 -10.18 6.96
CA VAL A 41 4.71 -10.10 8.44
C VAL A 41 3.89 -8.90 8.93
N GLY A 42 2.88 -8.49 8.14
CA GLY A 42 1.95 -7.41 8.46
C GLY A 42 2.57 -6.01 8.39
N GLY A 43 3.39 -5.74 7.36
CA GLY A 43 4.08 -4.45 7.17
C GLY A 43 5.30 -4.23 8.08
N LYS A 44 5.50 -5.09 9.09
CA LYS A 44 6.65 -5.02 9.99
C LYS A 44 7.94 -5.43 9.28
N GLY A 45 9.07 -4.85 9.68
CA GLY A 45 10.37 -5.20 9.12
C GLY A 45 10.68 -4.65 7.73
N VAL A 46 9.76 -3.93 7.08
CA VAL A 46 10.08 -3.15 5.87
C VAL A 46 10.79 -1.86 6.28
N LYS A 47 11.94 -1.55 5.64
CA LYS A 47 12.66 -0.30 5.87
C LYS A 47 13.30 0.22 4.60
N VAL A 48 12.96 1.46 4.24
CA VAL A 48 13.55 2.17 3.10
C VAL A 48 14.65 3.08 3.62
N ILE A 49 15.90 2.88 3.17
CA ILE A 49 17.07 3.66 3.62
C ILE A 49 17.63 4.39 2.41
N ALA A 50 17.52 5.73 2.43
CA ALA A 50 18.02 6.60 1.37
C ALA A 50 19.50 6.95 1.58
N ASP A 51 20.32 6.67 0.58
CA ASP A 51 21.76 6.95 0.56
C ASP A 51 22.08 8.23 -0.22
N LEU A 52 21.54 9.37 0.23
CA LEU A 52 21.65 10.67 -0.47
C LEU A 52 22.91 11.48 -0.11
N GLN A 53 23.72 11.04 0.86
CA GLN A 53 24.84 11.82 1.40
C GLN A 53 26.04 10.91 1.65
N ALA A 54 27.11 11.12 0.90
CA ALA A 54 28.33 10.30 0.95
C ALA A 54 28.98 10.26 2.34
N TYR A 55 28.83 11.32 3.14
CA TYR A 55 29.44 11.43 4.47
C TYR A 55 28.74 10.63 5.58
N LEU A 56 27.53 10.10 5.34
CA LEU A 56 26.81 9.21 6.28
C LEU A 56 26.77 7.75 5.80
N SER A 57 27.52 7.41 4.74
CA SER A 57 27.47 6.10 4.11
C SER A 57 27.81 4.96 5.08
N ARG A 58 28.74 5.19 6.04
CA ARG A 58 29.14 4.19 7.05
C ARG A 58 28.06 3.98 8.11
N GLU A 59 27.50 5.05 8.66
CA GLU A 59 26.41 4.99 9.65
C GLU A 59 25.15 4.37 9.03
N LYS A 60 24.84 4.71 7.78
CA LYS A 60 23.71 4.12 7.04
C LYS A 60 23.93 2.64 6.74
N ALA A 61 25.14 2.24 6.37
CA ALA A 61 25.48 0.83 6.23
C ALA A 61 25.26 0.09 7.55
N HIS A 62 25.68 0.64 8.69
CA HIS A 62 25.43 0.04 10.00
C HIS A 62 23.93 -0.13 10.30
N VAL A 63 23.10 0.89 10.01
CA VAL A 63 21.65 0.81 10.19
C VAL A 63 21.02 -0.24 9.25
N LYS A 64 21.48 -0.33 7.99
CA LYS A 64 21.06 -1.36 7.02
C LYS A 64 21.40 -2.75 7.56
N GLU A 65 22.61 -2.95 8.09
CA GLU A 65 23.08 -4.22 8.66
C GLU A 65 22.28 -4.63 9.91
N GLN A 66 22.09 -3.72 10.85
CA GLN A 66 21.28 -3.98 12.04
C GLN A 66 19.84 -4.36 11.67
N HIS A 67 19.26 -3.67 10.69
CA HIS A 67 17.91 -3.97 10.23
C HIS A 67 17.81 -5.34 9.54
N ALA A 68 18.80 -5.72 8.72
CA ALA A 68 18.87 -7.05 8.12
C ALA A 68 18.91 -8.17 9.18
N LYS A 69 19.62 -7.95 10.30
CA LYS A 69 19.62 -8.85 11.45
C LYS A 69 18.25 -8.96 12.12
N ILE A 70 17.59 -7.83 12.40
CA ILE A 70 16.24 -7.81 12.98
C ILE A 70 15.24 -8.58 12.10
N ILE A 71 15.28 -8.39 10.78
CA ILE A 71 14.45 -9.16 9.85
C ILE A 71 14.67 -10.67 10.04
N SER A 72 15.93 -11.12 10.06
CA SER A 72 16.26 -12.54 10.13
C SER A 72 15.95 -13.16 11.51
N GLU A 73 16.33 -12.46 12.58
CA GLU A 73 16.35 -12.94 13.97
C GLU A 73 15.03 -12.73 14.72
N GLU A 74 14.22 -11.75 14.31
CA GLU A 74 12.93 -11.46 14.96
C GLU A 74 11.76 -11.79 14.03
N HIS A 75 11.71 -11.18 12.84
CA HIS A 75 10.54 -11.28 11.97
C HIS A 75 10.47 -12.62 11.21
N MET A 76 11.61 -13.22 10.88
CA MET A 76 11.69 -14.46 10.12
C MET A 76 11.99 -15.71 10.96
N LYS A 77 12.33 -15.57 12.25
CA LYS A 77 12.82 -16.68 13.10
C LYS A 77 11.89 -17.89 13.17
N GLY A 78 10.57 -17.67 13.13
CA GLY A 78 9.55 -18.73 13.17
C GLY A 78 9.21 -19.38 11.83
N TYR A 79 9.75 -18.86 10.71
CA TYR A 79 9.43 -19.35 9.37
C TYR A 79 10.61 -20.16 8.80
N MET A 80 10.36 -21.43 8.52
CA MET A 80 11.33 -22.41 8.01
C MET A 80 10.92 -22.99 6.64
N ASP A 81 9.75 -22.62 6.14
CA ASP A 81 9.13 -23.07 4.89
C ASP A 81 9.58 -22.26 3.66
N ILE A 82 10.42 -21.23 3.85
CA ILE A 82 11.00 -20.44 2.77
C ILE A 82 12.53 -20.41 2.88
N GLU A 83 13.20 -20.59 1.74
CA GLU A 83 14.67 -20.59 1.70
C GLU A 83 15.25 -19.18 1.81
N ASP A 84 14.70 -18.23 1.06
CA ASP A 84 15.10 -16.83 1.12
C ASP A 84 14.45 -16.15 2.32
N ARG A 85 15.26 -15.46 3.12
CA ARG A 85 14.83 -14.80 4.36
C ARG A 85 14.74 -13.28 4.22
N ILE A 86 15.66 -12.71 3.43
CA ILE A 86 15.79 -11.26 3.26
C ILE A 86 15.69 -10.92 1.78
N LEU A 87 14.89 -9.89 1.49
CA LEU A 87 14.75 -9.29 0.18
C LEU A 87 15.33 -7.87 0.23
N ILE A 88 16.25 -7.56 -0.70
CA ILE A 88 16.80 -6.22 -0.88
C ILE A 88 16.36 -5.73 -2.24
N GLU A 89 15.57 -4.66 -2.27
CA GLU A 89 15.03 -4.07 -3.50
C GLU A 89 15.59 -2.67 -3.74
N GLU A 90 15.62 -2.25 -5.01
CA GLU A 90 15.94 -0.86 -5.32
C GLU A 90 14.89 0.09 -4.71
N LYS A 91 15.37 1.21 -4.16
CA LYS A 91 14.45 2.28 -3.75
C LYS A 91 13.93 2.98 -5.00
N VAL A 92 12.61 3.07 -5.13
CA VAL A 92 11.94 3.93 -6.10
C VAL A 92 11.27 5.11 -5.42
N GLU A 93 11.01 6.16 -6.20
CA GLU A 93 10.30 7.36 -5.75
C GLU A 93 9.16 7.68 -6.71
N GLY A 94 8.11 8.27 -6.13
CA GLY A 94 6.89 8.64 -6.81
C GLY A 94 5.68 8.51 -5.88
N PRO A 95 4.49 8.95 -6.32
CA PRO A 95 3.28 8.76 -5.55
C PRO A 95 2.86 7.28 -5.59
N GLU A 96 2.55 6.75 -4.41
CA GLU A 96 2.01 5.40 -4.22
C GLU A 96 0.49 5.38 -4.46
N TYR A 97 0.00 4.25 -4.98
CA TYR A 97 -1.42 3.97 -5.15
C TYR A 97 -1.63 2.45 -5.24
N THR A 98 -2.80 1.98 -4.85
CA THR A 98 -3.20 0.58 -4.88
C THR A 98 -4.23 0.36 -5.99
N LEU A 99 -4.01 -0.67 -6.81
CA LEU A 99 -5.01 -1.19 -7.74
C LEU A 99 -5.53 -2.52 -7.20
N GLN A 100 -6.78 -2.52 -6.72
CA GLN A 100 -7.50 -3.74 -6.34
C GLN A 100 -8.27 -4.27 -7.56
N ALA A 101 -8.45 -5.59 -7.65
CA ALA A 101 -9.22 -6.20 -8.73
C ALA A 101 -9.84 -7.53 -8.30
N PHE A 102 -11.05 -7.80 -8.81
CA PHE A 102 -11.54 -9.17 -8.85
C PHE A 102 -10.92 -9.93 -10.01
N THR A 103 -10.67 -11.22 -9.82
CA THR A 103 -10.21 -12.13 -10.87
C THR A 103 -10.78 -13.53 -10.69
N ASP A 104 -11.17 -14.15 -11.80
CA ASP A 104 -11.56 -15.56 -11.87
C ASP A 104 -10.43 -16.45 -12.46
N GLY A 105 -9.24 -15.87 -12.60
CA GLY A 105 -8.06 -16.46 -13.22
C GLY A 105 -7.91 -16.13 -14.71
N ARG A 106 -9.01 -15.78 -15.39
CA ARG A 106 -9.03 -15.44 -16.83
C ARG A 106 -9.27 -13.96 -17.06
N THR A 107 -10.25 -13.42 -16.33
CA THR A 107 -10.74 -12.06 -16.41
C THR A 107 -10.28 -11.29 -15.18
N ILE A 108 -9.83 -10.06 -15.38
CA ILE A 108 -9.65 -9.11 -14.27
C ILE A 108 -10.70 -8.00 -14.37
N LYS A 109 -11.28 -7.61 -13.23
CA LYS A 109 -12.17 -6.46 -13.10
C LYS A 109 -11.54 -5.48 -12.10
N PRO A 110 -10.74 -4.52 -12.57
CA PRO A 110 -10.05 -3.57 -11.71
C PRO A 110 -11.00 -2.55 -11.07
N PHE A 111 -10.65 -2.11 -9.87
CA PHE A 111 -11.41 -1.16 -9.05
C PHE A 111 -10.93 0.27 -9.32
N PRO A 112 -11.62 1.30 -8.80
CA PRO A 112 -11.05 2.63 -8.63
C PRO A 112 -9.70 2.58 -7.91
N LEU A 113 -8.77 3.41 -8.34
CA LEU A 113 -7.49 3.55 -7.66
C LEU A 113 -7.67 4.17 -6.28
N VAL A 114 -6.94 3.62 -5.32
CA VAL A 114 -6.91 4.10 -3.93
C VAL A 114 -5.49 4.52 -3.59
N GLN A 115 -5.31 5.57 -2.81
CA GLN A 115 -4.03 5.83 -2.15
C GLN A 115 -4.19 5.53 -0.67
N ASP A 116 -3.43 4.55 -0.16
CA ASP A 116 -3.23 4.34 1.27
C ASP A 116 -2.23 5.35 1.86
N ASN A 117 -2.36 5.63 3.15
CA ASN A 117 -1.49 6.51 3.92
C ASN A 117 -0.92 5.73 5.10
N LYS A 118 0.14 4.96 4.83
CA LYS A 118 0.76 4.01 5.76
C LYS A 118 1.45 4.62 6.98
N ASN A 119 2.00 5.82 6.89
CA ASN A 119 2.72 6.42 8.03
C ASN A 119 1.76 6.90 9.12
N ALA A 120 2.17 6.73 10.38
CA ALA A 120 1.35 7.01 11.56
C ALA A 120 0.91 8.48 11.69
N TYR A 121 1.74 9.43 11.26
CA TYR A 121 1.51 10.86 11.50
C TYR A 121 1.45 11.66 10.19
N GLU A 122 0.97 12.89 10.30
CA GLU A 122 0.72 13.79 9.17
C GLU A 122 1.97 14.01 8.32
N MET A 123 1.76 14.26 7.02
CA MET A 123 2.81 14.52 6.04
C MET A 123 3.79 13.35 5.84
N ASP A 124 3.33 12.14 6.12
CA ASP A 124 4.03 10.87 5.91
C ASP A 124 5.22 10.67 6.86
N ILE A 125 5.07 11.09 8.12
CA ILE A 125 6.12 10.94 9.13
C ILE A 125 5.78 9.85 10.15
N GLY A 126 6.81 9.34 10.81
CA GLY A 126 6.68 8.26 11.80
C GLY A 126 6.68 6.86 11.17
N PRO A 127 6.50 5.82 12.02
CA PRO A 127 6.56 4.43 11.58
C PRO A 127 5.47 4.09 10.56
N GLU A 128 5.75 3.09 9.72
CA GLU A 128 4.72 2.46 8.89
C GLU A 128 3.72 1.71 9.77
N THR A 129 2.45 1.79 9.39
CA THR A 129 1.31 1.17 10.07
C THR A 129 0.60 0.22 9.10
N GLY A 130 -0.54 -0.33 9.52
CA GLY A 130 -1.44 -1.01 8.59
C GLY A 130 -2.18 -0.08 7.63
N GLY A 131 -2.01 1.24 7.73
CA GLY A 131 -2.73 2.27 6.97
C GLY A 131 -3.58 3.14 7.89
N MET A 132 -3.22 4.42 8.04
CA MET A 132 -3.96 5.40 8.87
C MET A 132 -5.17 6.02 8.15
N GLY A 133 -5.41 5.62 6.91
CA GLY A 133 -6.55 6.05 6.12
C GLY A 133 -6.21 6.03 4.64
N SER A 134 -7.23 6.14 3.79
CA SER A 134 -7.07 6.06 2.35
C SER A 134 -8.00 7.02 1.62
N ILE A 135 -7.69 7.29 0.35
CA ILE A 135 -8.46 8.20 -0.50
C ILE A 135 -8.71 7.59 -1.87
N ALA A 136 -9.85 7.91 -2.49
CA ALA A 136 -10.12 7.63 -3.90
C ALA A 136 -10.79 8.84 -4.55
N GLY A 137 -10.40 9.11 -5.79
CA GLY A 137 -11.00 10.16 -6.60
C GLY A 137 -12.34 9.72 -7.19
N ARG A 138 -12.92 10.61 -8.01
CA ARG A 138 -14.10 10.30 -8.80
C ARG A 138 -13.78 9.32 -9.94
N GLY A 139 -14.74 8.50 -10.30
CA GLY A 139 -14.58 7.43 -11.28
C GLY A 139 -13.48 6.44 -10.88
N MET A 140 -12.59 6.11 -11.82
CA MET A 140 -11.58 5.07 -11.62
C MET A 140 -10.21 5.62 -11.18
N LEU A 141 -10.04 6.94 -11.11
CA LEU A 141 -8.72 7.57 -11.04
C LEU A 141 -8.49 8.30 -9.72
N LEU A 142 -7.24 8.30 -9.29
CA LEU A 142 -6.72 9.30 -8.36
C LEU A 142 -6.37 10.58 -9.15
N PRO A 143 -6.48 11.77 -8.55
CA PRO A 143 -6.24 13.04 -9.26
C PRO A 143 -4.84 13.16 -9.87
N PHE A 144 -3.88 12.39 -9.36
CA PHE A 144 -2.49 12.38 -9.83
C PHE A 144 -2.14 11.20 -10.75
N ILE A 145 -3.11 10.34 -11.13
CA ILE A 145 -2.91 9.22 -12.07
C ILE A 145 -3.84 9.39 -13.28
N ASN A 146 -3.31 9.29 -14.50
CA ASN A 146 -4.12 9.40 -15.71
C ASN A 146 -4.67 8.04 -16.21
N MET A 147 -5.61 8.08 -17.15
CA MET A 147 -6.25 6.88 -17.68
C MET A 147 -5.29 5.91 -18.39
N GLN A 148 -4.21 6.41 -19.02
CA GLN A 148 -3.21 5.56 -19.67
C GLN A 148 -2.40 4.77 -18.62
N GLU A 149 -2.02 5.45 -17.54
CA GLU A 149 -1.34 4.83 -16.40
C GLU A 149 -2.24 3.81 -15.72
N TYR A 150 -3.50 4.13 -15.46
CA TYR A 150 -4.49 3.19 -14.92
C TYR A 150 -4.62 1.91 -15.76
N LYS A 151 -4.80 2.06 -17.08
CA LYS A 151 -4.89 0.90 -17.99
C LYS A 151 -3.62 0.06 -17.97
N ARG A 152 -2.45 0.72 -17.94
CA ARG A 152 -1.16 0.03 -17.84
C ARG A 152 -1.00 -0.71 -16.51
N SER A 153 -1.44 -0.13 -15.41
CA SER A 153 -1.48 -0.78 -14.09
C SER A 153 -2.33 -2.05 -14.13
N ALA A 154 -3.53 -1.97 -14.72
CA ALA A 154 -4.42 -3.12 -14.87
C ALA A 154 -3.80 -4.22 -15.74
N GLU A 155 -3.17 -3.89 -16.86
CA GLU A 155 -2.49 -4.88 -17.70
C GLU A 155 -1.28 -5.52 -17.00
N ILE A 156 -0.53 -4.78 -16.17
CA ILE A 156 0.55 -5.36 -15.34
C ILE A 156 -0.03 -6.39 -14.36
N VAL A 157 -1.08 -6.04 -13.61
CA VAL A 157 -1.72 -6.96 -12.65
C VAL A 157 -2.27 -8.19 -13.36
N LYS A 158 -2.93 -8.01 -14.51
CA LYS A 158 -3.43 -9.11 -15.35
C LYS A 158 -2.32 -10.04 -15.84
N ALA A 159 -1.19 -9.49 -16.27
CA ALA A 159 -0.03 -10.28 -16.69
C ALA A 159 0.52 -11.11 -15.52
N CYS A 160 0.57 -10.54 -14.31
CA CYS A 160 1.00 -11.26 -13.11
C CYS A 160 0.04 -12.41 -12.76
N VAL A 161 -1.28 -12.20 -12.82
CA VAL A 161 -2.28 -13.26 -12.60
C VAL A 161 -2.09 -14.41 -13.58
N ARG A 162 -1.89 -14.11 -14.87
CA ARG A 162 -1.62 -15.14 -15.89
C ARG A 162 -0.31 -15.87 -15.67
N ALA A 163 0.73 -15.17 -15.21
CA ALA A 163 2.02 -15.77 -14.90
C ALA A 163 1.91 -16.76 -13.73
N VAL A 164 1.05 -16.51 -12.74
CA VAL A 164 0.80 -17.48 -11.66
C VAL A 164 0.25 -18.80 -12.22
N GLU A 165 -0.74 -18.73 -13.11
CA GLU A 165 -1.29 -19.93 -13.76
C GLU A 165 -0.22 -20.64 -14.60
N ALA A 166 0.56 -19.89 -15.38
CA ALA A 166 1.62 -20.46 -16.23
C ALA A 166 2.70 -21.21 -15.43
N GLU A 167 3.04 -20.73 -14.23
CA GLU A 167 4.08 -21.34 -13.40
C GLU A 167 3.58 -22.47 -12.51
N THR A 168 2.32 -22.40 -12.06
CA THR A 168 1.80 -23.31 -11.04
C THR A 168 0.79 -24.31 -11.59
N GLY A 169 0.22 -24.05 -12.77
CA GLY A 169 -0.93 -24.79 -13.29
C GLY A 169 -2.27 -24.44 -12.63
N TYR A 170 -2.29 -23.52 -11.65
CA TYR A 170 -3.49 -23.15 -10.91
C TYR A 170 -3.91 -21.71 -11.20
N LYS A 171 -5.20 -21.52 -11.49
CA LYS A 171 -5.81 -20.21 -11.65
C LYS A 171 -5.90 -19.47 -10.31
N TYR A 172 -5.50 -18.20 -10.33
CA TYR A 172 -5.70 -17.31 -9.20
C TYR A 172 -7.12 -16.71 -9.22
N LYS A 173 -7.97 -17.14 -8.29
CA LYS A 173 -9.35 -16.68 -8.13
C LYS A 173 -9.53 -15.88 -6.84
N GLY A 174 -10.31 -14.80 -6.91
CA GLY A 174 -10.64 -13.95 -5.76
C GLY A 174 -10.23 -12.50 -5.98
N VAL A 175 -9.55 -11.92 -4.99
CA VAL A 175 -9.09 -10.52 -5.00
C VAL A 175 -7.58 -10.48 -5.14
N VAL A 176 -7.10 -9.72 -6.13
CA VAL A 176 -5.70 -9.36 -6.26
C VAL A 176 -5.55 -7.87 -6.08
N SER A 177 -4.62 -7.45 -5.22
CA SER A 177 -4.31 -6.03 -5.02
C SER A 177 -2.85 -5.80 -5.30
N GLY A 178 -2.53 -4.92 -6.25
CA GLY A 178 -1.17 -4.44 -6.46
C GLY A 178 -0.99 -3.11 -5.77
N GLN A 179 -0.14 -3.03 -4.74
CA GLN A 179 0.39 -1.74 -4.30
C GLN A 179 1.43 -1.31 -5.32
N MET A 180 1.22 -0.12 -5.87
CA MET A 180 1.99 0.41 -6.98
C MET A 180 2.58 1.78 -6.64
N MET A 181 3.56 2.16 -7.43
CA MET A 181 4.10 3.52 -7.44
C MET A 181 4.22 3.98 -8.89
N LEU A 182 3.95 5.27 -9.13
CA LEU A 182 4.28 5.87 -10.42
C LEU A 182 5.74 6.31 -10.39
N THR A 183 6.62 5.60 -11.07
CA THR A 183 8.08 5.83 -10.99
C THR A 183 8.63 6.48 -12.26
N ALA A 184 9.77 7.16 -12.12
CA ALA A 184 10.48 7.72 -13.27
C ALA A 184 11.03 6.64 -14.21
N ALA A 185 11.40 5.47 -13.69
CA ALA A 185 12.03 4.41 -14.46
C ALA A 185 11.04 3.67 -15.39
N TRP A 186 9.86 3.36 -14.86
CA TRP A 186 8.87 2.47 -15.47
C TRP A 186 7.50 3.10 -15.72
N GLY A 187 7.17 4.20 -15.04
CA GLY A 187 5.78 4.61 -14.84
C GLY A 187 5.13 3.69 -13.80
N PRO A 188 3.94 3.13 -14.05
CA PRO A 188 3.33 2.14 -13.16
C PRO A 188 4.29 0.99 -12.81
N THR A 189 4.59 0.85 -11.52
CA THR A 189 5.55 -0.13 -10.97
C THR A 189 4.91 -0.82 -9.77
N ILE A 190 4.93 -2.15 -9.73
CA ILE A 190 4.49 -2.94 -8.59
C ILE A 190 5.52 -2.82 -7.47
N ILE A 191 5.07 -2.48 -6.27
CA ILE A 191 5.86 -2.50 -5.03
C ILE A 191 5.63 -3.82 -4.29
N GLU A 192 4.38 -4.25 -4.19
CA GLU A 192 3.99 -5.53 -3.61
C GLU A 192 2.59 -5.95 -4.07
N PHE A 193 2.27 -7.22 -3.82
CA PHE A 193 0.94 -7.78 -4.05
C PHE A 193 0.30 -8.22 -2.73
N TYR A 194 -1.01 -8.00 -2.61
CA TYR A 194 -1.85 -8.67 -1.63
C TYR A 194 -2.76 -9.68 -2.32
N CYS A 195 -2.94 -10.82 -1.67
CA CYS A 195 -3.86 -11.88 -2.09
C CYS A 195 -5.28 -11.71 -1.53
N ARG A 196 -5.61 -10.48 -1.14
CA ARG A 196 -6.86 -10.07 -0.46
C ARG A 196 -7.12 -8.59 -0.74
N PHE A 197 -8.25 -8.10 -0.26
CA PHE A 197 -8.49 -6.67 -0.14
C PHE A 197 -7.45 -5.99 0.76
N GLY A 198 -7.06 -4.78 0.38
CA GLY A 198 -6.32 -3.87 1.25
C GLY A 198 -7.21 -3.36 2.38
N ASP A 199 -6.60 -2.98 3.49
CA ASP A 199 -7.29 -2.33 4.62
C ASP A 199 -6.39 -1.15 5.02
N PRO A 200 -6.85 0.11 4.89
CA PRO A 200 -8.27 0.52 4.77
C PRO A 200 -8.77 0.69 3.31
N GLU A 201 -8.06 0.21 2.29
CA GLU A 201 -8.44 0.48 0.90
C GLU A 201 -9.76 -0.17 0.48
N ALA A 202 -10.15 -1.32 1.06
CA ALA A 202 -11.47 -1.90 0.81
C ALA A 202 -12.59 -1.01 1.34
N VAL A 203 -12.46 -0.47 2.55
CA VAL A 203 -13.47 0.43 3.14
C VAL A 203 -13.63 1.69 2.31
N ASN A 204 -12.61 2.08 1.55
CA ASN A 204 -12.69 3.26 0.70
C ASN A 204 -13.43 3.03 -0.64
N VAL A 205 -13.61 1.78 -1.08
CA VAL A 205 -14.18 1.46 -2.41
C VAL A 205 -15.41 0.56 -2.33
N LEU A 206 -15.43 -0.45 -1.46
CA LEU A 206 -16.57 -1.36 -1.35
C LEU A 206 -17.90 -0.65 -0.97
N PRO A 207 -17.92 0.42 -0.16
CA PRO A 207 -19.18 1.11 0.17
C PRO A 207 -19.78 1.95 -0.96
N ILE A 208 -19.05 2.08 -2.08
CA ILE A 208 -19.53 2.71 -3.32
C ILE A 208 -19.72 1.68 -4.44
N LEU A 209 -19.55 0.39 -4.16
CA LEU A 209 -19.86 -0.68 -5.11
C LEU A 209 -21.38 -0.75 -5.32
N LYS A 210 -21.83 -0.62 -6.57
CA LYS A 210 -23.25 -0.75 -6.95
C LYS A 210 -23.62 -2.18 -7.33
N SER A 211 -22.66 -2.92 -7.88
CA SER A 211 -22.86 -4.33 -8.26
C SER A 211 -23.07 -5.21 -7.04
N ASP A 212 -23.85 -6.28 -7.19
CA ASP A 212 -24.08 -7.25 -6.12
C ASP A 212 -22.80 -8.05 -5.83
N MET A 213 -22.31 -7.97 -4.59
CA MET A 213 -21.13 -8.69 -4.13
C MET A 213 -21.31 -10.21 -4.19
N VAL A 214 -22.52 -10.71 -3.93
CA VAL A 214 -22.81 -12.16 -3.97
C VAL A 214 -22.74 -12.65 -5.42
N GLU A 215 -23.31 -11.91 -6.37
CA GLU A 215 -23.22 -12.23 -7.79
C GLU A 215 -21.77 -12.23 -8.29
N LEU A 216 -20.98 -11.23 -7.88
CA LEU A 216 -19.56 -11.14 -8.21
C LEU A 216 -18.76 -12.33 -7.67
N CYS A 217 -18.97 -12.70 -6.40
CA CYS A 217 -18.34 -13.87 -5.80
C CYS A 217 -18.71 -15.16 -6.54
N GLN A 218 -19.99 -15.35 -6.87
CA GLN A 218 -20.45 -16.52 -7.62
C GLN A 218 -19.81 -16.55 -9.02
N ALA A 219 -19.73 -15.41 -9.71
CA ALA A 219 -19.11 -15.31 -11.03
C ALA A 219 -17.59 -15.60 -11.01
N ILE A 220 -16.90 -15.28 -9.91
CA ILE A 220 -15.50 -15.65 -9.71
C ILE A 220 -15.35 -17.16 -9.57
N ILE A 221 -16.20 -17.80 -8.76
CA ILE A 221 -16.19 -19.26 -8.56
C ILE A 221 -16.40 -19.97 -9.90
N ASP A 222 -17.43 -19.54 -10.64
CA ASP A 222 -17.89 -20.14 -11.90
C ASP A 222 -17.06 -19.75 -13.14
N GLU A 223 -16.01 -18.93 -13.01
CA GLU A 223 -15.18 -18.44 -14.13
C GLU A 223 -15.95 -17.69 -15.23
N ARG A 224 -16.94 -16.89 -14.82
CA ARG A 224 -17.81 -16.11 -15.70
C ARG A 224 -17.81 -14.63 -15.36
N LEU A 225 -16.72 -14.15 -14.76
CA LEU A 225 -16.58 -12.75 -14.33
C LEU A 225 -16.64 -11.78 -15.53
N ASP A 226 -16.31 -12.23 -16.74
CA ASP A 226 -16.45 -11.44 -17.97
C ASP A 226 -17.91 -11.03 -18.25
N LYS A 227 -18.88 -11.85 -17.82
CA LYS A 227 -20.32 -11.62 -18.03
C LYS A 227 -20.95 -10.68 -17.01
N VAL A 228 -20.30 -10.42 -15.89
CA VAL A 228 -20.83 -9.56 -14.82
C VAL A 228 -20.28 -8.14 -14.97
N LYS A 229 -21.14 -7.14 -14.75
CA LYS A 229 -20.72 -5.73 -14.72
C LYS A 229 -20.21 -5.38 -13.33
N LEU A 230 -19.08 -4.67 -13.29
CA LEU A 230 -18.54 -4.08 -12.08
C LEU A 230 -18.74 -2.57 -12.15
N GLU A 231 -19.64 -2.05 -11.32
CA GLU A 231 -20.04 -0.64 -11.32
C GLU A 231 -19.86 -0.02 -9.93
N PHE A 232 -19.36 1.21 -9.90
CA PHE A 232 -19.17 2.00 -8.68
C PHE A 232 -19.93 3.33 -8.78
N GLU A 233 -20.28 3.93 -7.65
CA GLU A 233 -20.76 5.30 -7.60
C GLU A 233 -19.64 6.28 -8.03
N ASP A 234 -19.99 7.29 -8.83
CA ASP A 234 -19.05 8.34 -9.24
C ASP A 234 -18.94 9.44 -8.18
N VAL A 235 -18.26 9.13 -7.09
CA VAL A 235 -18.00 10.03 -5.96
C VAL A 235 -16.54 9.94 -5.54
N ALA A 236 -16.03 10.97 -4.85
CA ALA A 236 -14.77 10.86 -4.13
C ALA A 236 -15.02 10.28 -2.74
N THR A 237 -14.07 9.49 -2.24
CA THR A 237 -14.14 8.85 -0.92
C THR A 237 -12.88 9.07 -0.12
N VAL A 238 -13.05 9.18 1.20
CA VAL A 238 -11.97 9.24 2.18
C VAL A 238 -12.31 8.31 3.33
N VAL A 239 -11.31 7.56 3.77
CA VAL A 239 -11.31 6.81 5.03
C VAL A 239 -10.26 7.41 5.95
N LYS A 240 -10.64 7.73 7.19
CA LYS A 240 -9.69 8.08 8.27
C LYS A 240 -9.75 7.01 9.35
N CYS A 241 -8.61 6.42 9.68
CA CYS A 241 -8.49 5.48 10.77
C CYS A 241 -8.25 6.23 12.08
N ILE A 242 -8.99 5.85 13.13
CA ILE A 242 -8.79 6.35 14.49
C ILE A 242 -8.16 5.22 15.29
N ALA A 243 -7.04 5.51 15.95
CA ALA A 243 -6.31 4.54 16.75
C ALA A 243 -6.11 5.03 18.19
N PRO A 244 -6.14 4.12 19.19
CA PRO A 244 -5.72 4.45 20.55
C PRO A 244 -4.23 4.83 20.57
N LYS A 245 -3.86 5.78 21.42
CA LYS A 245 -2.44 6.13 21.62
C LYS A 245 -1.64 4.88 22.03
N GLY A 246 -0.41 4.78 21.53
CA GLY A 246 0.43 3.58 21.67
C GLY A 246 0.50 2.76 20.37
N TYR A 247 -0.52 2.77 19.52
CA TYR A 247 -0.39 2.24 18.16
C TYR A 247 0.61 3.07 17.32
N PRO A 248 1.46 2.47 16.46
CA PRO A 248 1.56 1.03 16.15
C PRO A 248 2.52 0.23 17.04
N ASP A 249 3.39 0.89 17.80
CA ASP A 249 4.56 0.24 18.42
C ASP A 249 4.27 -0.37 19.80
N ARG A 250 3.45 0.29 20.61
CA ARG A 250 3.06 -0.09 21.97
C ARG A 250 1.61 -0.55 22.02
N ARG A 251 1.31 -1.62 21.29
CA ARG A 251 -0.03 -2.23 21.20
C ARG A 251 -0.56 -2.73 22.55
N ASP A 252 0.35 -3.11 23.45
CA ASP A 252 0.05 -3.48 24.84
C ASP A 252 -0.60 -2.31 25.59
N LEU A 253 -0.05 -1.10 25.42
CA LEU A 253 -0.59 0.13 26.01
C LEU A 253 -1.82 0.66 25.29
N ALA A 254 -2.11 0.17 24.08
CA ALA A 254 -3.20 0.67 23.25
C ALA A 254 -4.46 -0.20 23.38
N LYS A 255 -4.40 -1.30 24.14
CA LYS A 255 -5.45 -2.32 24.28
C LYS A 255 -6.20 -2.16 25.61
N GLY A 256 -7.49 -2.50 25.61
CA GLY A 256 -8.31 -2.62 26.81
C GLY A 256 -8.95 -1.31 27.27
N HIS A 257 -8.89 -0.25 26.46
CA HIS A 257 -9.50 1.02 26.81
C HIS A 257 -10.98 1.06 26.39
N PRO A 258 -11.92 1.45 27.27
CA PRO A 258 -13.33 1.56 26.94
C PRO A 258 -13.61 2.74 26.01
N ALA A 259 -14.28 2.47 24.89
CA ALA A 259 -14.58 3.42 23.83
C ALA A 259 -16.09 3.75 23.75
N THR A 260 -16.41 4.99 23.40
CA THR A 260 -17.73 5.44 22.99
C THR A 260 -17.69 5.89 21.54
N ILE A 261 -18.62 5.38 20.73
CA ILE A 261 -18.79 5.71 19.31
C ILE A 261 -20.27 6.08 19.11
N ASP A 262 -20.54 7.34 18.77
CA ASP A 262 -21.91 7.80 18.45
C ASP A 262 -22.16 7.67 16.93
N GLU A 263 -22.56 6.47 16.51
CA GLU A 263 -22.81 6.15 15.11
C GLU A 263 -23.90 7.03 14.47
N GLU A 264 -24.93 7.40 15.22
CA GLU A 264 -26.04 8.21 14.70
C GLU A 264 -25.60 9.65 14.45
N ALA A 265 -24.78 10.24 15.34
CA ALA A 265 -24.18 11.54 15.08
C ALA A 265 -23.25 11.53 13.86
N ILE A 266 -22.43 10.48 13.73
CA ILE A 266 -21.53 10.28 12.58
C ILE A 266 -22.33 10.17 11.28
N LYS A 267 -23.42 9.40 11.29
CA LYS A 267 -24.32 9.23 10.15
C LYS A 267 -25.01 10.52 9.74
N ARG A 268 -25.45 11.36 10.69
CA ARG A 268 -26.03 12.70 10.41
C ARG A 268 -25.05 13.63 9.69
N LEU A 269 -23.75 13.45 9.90
CA LEU A 269 -22.69 14.19 9.21
C LEU A 269 -22.28 13.58 7.86
N GLY A 270 -22.95 12.50 7.44
CA GLY A 270 -22.65 11.79 6.20
C GLY A 270 -21.42 10.88 6.29
N GLY A 271 -20.97 10.57 7.50
CA GLY A 271 -19.96 9.56 7.77
C GLY A 271 -20.57 8.17 7.99
N ARG A 272 -19.74 7.14 7.89
CA ARG A 272 -20.07 5.77 8.28
C ARG A 272 -18.92 5.16 9.05
N VAL A 273 -19.23 4.51 10.16
CA VAL A 273 -18.26 3.79 10.99
C VAL A 273 -18.06 2.38 10.45
N TYR A 274 -16.81 1.96 10.37
CA TYR A 274 -16.43 0.55 10.26
C TYR A 274 -15.57 0.20 11.47
N TYR A 275 -15.96 -0.85 12.19
CA TYR A 275 -15.23 -1.36 13.34
C TYR A 275 -14.01 -2.16 12.86
N ALA A 276 -12.85 -1.88 13.45
CA ALA A 276 -11.60 -2.54 13.13
C ALA A 276 -11.16 -3.43 14.31
N SER A 277 -10.14 -3.03 15.07
CA SER A 277 -9.64 -3.79 16.21
C SER A 277 -10.37 -3.40 17.49
N THR A 278 -11.60 -3.87 17.63
CA THR A 278 -12.50 -3.64 18.78
C THR A 278 -13.02 -4.95 19.36
N ASP A 279 -13.22 -4.98 20.67
CA ASP A 279 -13.81 -6.12 21.38
C ASP A 279 -15.14 -5.70 22.02
N PHE A 280 -16.24 -6.34 21.60
CA PHE A 280 -17.58 -6.08 22.11
C PHE A 280 -17.86 -6.96 23.31
N GLN A 281 -18.00 -6.33 24.47
CA GLN A 281 -18.27 -7.04 25.72
C GLN A 281 -19.78 -7.36 25.84
N PRO A 282 -20.15 -8.41 26.62
CA PRO A 282 -21.54 -8.78 26.84
C PRO A 282 -22.41 -7.68 27.48
N ASP A 283 -21.80 -6.76 28.21
CA ASP A 283 -22.46 -5.60 28.85
C ASP A 283 -22.68 -4.42 27.88
N GLY A 284 -22.29 -4.57 26.61
CA GLY A 284 -22.36 -3.53 25.59
C GLY A 284 -21.14 -2.60 25.55
N THR A 285 -20.17 -2.77 26.43
CA THR A 285 -18.91 -1.99 26.41
C THR A 285 -18.07 -2.36 25.20
N ILE A 286 -17.46 -1.37 24.56
CA ILE A 286 -16.51 -1.58 23.46
C ILE A 286 -15.10 -1.33 24.00
N LEU A 287 -14.20 -2.30 23.87
CA LEU A 287 -12.80 -2.17 24.27
C LEU A 287 -11.88 -2.06 23.05
N THR A 288 -10.82 -1.28 23.16
CA THR A 288 -9.77 -1.24 22.13
C THR A 288 -9.00 -2.57 22.08
N GLY A 289 -8.70 -3.05 20.87
CA GLY A 289 -7.91 -4.27 20.66
C GLY A 289 -6.39 -4.04 20.50
N GLY A 290 -5.90 -2.81 20.69
CA GLY A 290 -4.48 -2.47 20.53
C GLY A 290 -4.03 -2.25 19.08
N SER A 291 -4.96 -1.98 18.17
CA SER A 291 -4.72 -1.50 16.81
C SER A 291 -5.76 -0.42 16.47
N ARG A 292 -5.89 -0.03 15.20
CA ARG A 292 -6.93 0.90 14.72
C ARG A 292 -8.28 0.50 15.30
N LEU A 293 -8.93 1.42 16.01
CA LEU A 293 -10.20 1.22 16.72
C LEU A 293 -11.35 1.16 15.70
N VAL A 294 -11.46 2.19 14.88
CA VAL A 294 -12.52 2.35 13.87
C VAL A 294 -11.97 3.08 12.65
N GLU A 295 -12.67 2.93 11.54
CA GLU A 295 -12.45 3.61 10.28
C GLU A 295 -13.68 4.45 9.92
N ILE A 296 -13.47 5.74 9.68
CA ILE A 296 -14.53 6.66 9.28
C ILE A 296 -14.47 6.87 7.79
N PHE A 297 -15.47 6.32 7.12
CA PHE A 297 -15.71 6.49 5.71
C PHE A 297 -16.63 7.68 5.44
N ALA A 298 -16.26 8.54 4.50
CA ALA A 298 -17.13 9.60 3.99
C ALA A 298 -17.03 9.73 2.46
N LYS A 299 -18.14 10.17 1.85
CA LYS A 299 -18.23 10.49 0.42
C LYS A 299 -18.33 12.00 0.21
N GLY A 300 -17.87 12.50 -0.94
CA GLY A 300 -17.96 13.90 -1.33
C GLY A 300 -17.87 14.10 -2.85
N LYS A 301 -18.10 15.33 -3.34
CA LYS A 301 -17.90 15.68 -4.76
C LYS A 301 -16.41 15.83 -5.09
N SER A 302 -15.58 16.04 -4.08
CA SER A 302 -14.12 16.08 -4.15
C SER A 302 -13.51 15.35 -2.95
N ILE A 303 -12.23 14.98 -3.05
CA ILE A 303 -11.49 14.35 -1.94
C ILE A 303 -11.42 15.29 -0.72
N PRO A 304 -11.13 16.60 -0.86
CA PRO A 304 -11.18 17.52 0.29
C PRO A 304 -12.54 17.63 0.96
N GLU A 305 -13.64 17.61 0.19
CA GLU A 305 -15.00 17.63 0.76
C GLU A 305 -15.28 16.35 1.57
N ALA A 306 -14.92 15.17 1.02
CA ALA A 306 -15.05 13.90 1.72
C ALA A 306 -14.17 13.87 2.99
N SER A 307 -12.95 14.40 2.92
CA SER A 307 -12.03 14.51 4.07
C SER A 307 -12.61 15.41 5.18
N GLY A 308 -13.19 16.56 4.83
CA GLY A 308 -13.83 17.46 5.78
C GLY A 308 -15.03 16.82 6.49
N ARG A 309 -15.82 16.01 5.79
CA ARG A 309 -16.92 15.24 6.40
C ARG A 309 -16.40 14.15 7.34
N ALA A 310 -15.39 13.40 6.93
CA ALA A 310 -14.76 12.40 7.79
C ALA A 310 -14.17 13.05 9.05
N GLU A 311 -13.51 14.20 8.92
CA GLU A 311 -12.94 14.96 10.04
C GLU A 311 -14.01 15.41 11.04
N ALA A 312 -15.15 15.92 10.55
CA ALA A 312 -16.26 16.36 11.40
C ALA A 312 -16.87 15.22 12.26
N CYS A 313 -16.67 13.96 11.86
CA CYS A 313 -17.17 12.79 12.58
C CYS A 313 -16.28 12.37 13.76
N ILE A 314 -15.02 12.79 13.78
CA ILE A 314 -14.02 12.30 14.74
C ILE A 314 -14.33 12.65 16.21
N PRO A 315 -14.88 13.83 16.55
CA PRO A 315 -15.25 14.17 17.93
C PRO A 315 -16.26 13.21 18.59
N TYR A 316 -16.96 12.40 17.80
CA TYR A 316 -17.95 11.42 18.27
C TYR A 316 -17.34 10.06 18.63
N ILE A 317 -16.00 9.96 18.63
CA ILE A 317 -15.23 8.77 18.92
C ILE A 317 -14.25 9.11 20.03
N ARG A 318 -14.41 8.50 21.21
CA ARG A 318 -13.57 8.82 22.38
C ARG A 318 -13.34 7.60 23.24
N LEU A 319 -12.21 7.61 23.97
CA LEU A 319 -11.98 6.69 25.08
C LEU A 319 -12.48 7.35 26.37
N THR A 320 -13.17 6.58 27.20
CA THR A 320 -13.86 7.08 28.39
C THR A 320 -12.99 7.13 29.64
N ASP A 321 -11.80 6.52 29.59
CA ASP A 321 -10.84 6.44 30.68
C ASP A 321 -9.72 7.51 30.63
N GLY A 322 -9.77 8.42 29.66
CA GLY A 322 -8.82 9.52 29.51
C GLY A 322 -7.53 9.20 28.75
N TRP A 323 -7.34 7.98 28.24
CA TRP A 323 -6.12 7.62 27.47
C TRP A 323 -5.97 8.40 26.16
N GLY A 324 -7.07 8.47 25.41
CA GLY A 324 -7.19 9.22 24.16
C GLY A 324 -6.85 8.43 22.89
N VAL A 325 -7.30 8.98 21.76
CA VAL A 325 -7.08 8.47 20.41
C VAL A 325 -6.27 9.47 19.57
N PHE A 326 -5.82 9.03 18.40
CA PHE A 326 -5.26 9.89 17.36
C PHE A 326 -5.68 9.41 15.97
N HIS A 327 -5.57 10.31 15.00
CA HIS A 327 -5.80 10.09 13.58
C HIS A 327 -4.91 11.05 12.78
N ARG A 328 -4.91 10.92 11.46
CA ARG A 328 -4.26 11.87 10.54
C ARG A 328 -5.29 12.80 9.90
N SER A 329 -5.20 14.08 10.20
CA SER A 329 -6.14 15.09 9.66
C SER A 329 -5.82 15.43 8.21
N ASP A 330 -4.55 15.32 7.81
CA ASP A 330 -4.05 15.65 6.47
C ASP A 330 -4.53 14.69 5.35
N ILE A 331 -5.07 13.52 5.69
CA ILE A 331 -5.57 12.54 4.71
C ILE A 331 -6.73 13.16 3.91
N GLY A 332 -6.51 13.32 2.61
CA GLY A 332 -7.45 13.95 1.68
C GLY A 332 -7.45 15.48 1.69
N SER A 333 -6.52 16.12 2.42
CA SER A 333 -6.33 17.57 2.38
C SER A 333 -5.78 18.07 1.04
N GLU A 334 -6.04 19.33 0.71
CA GLU A 334 -5.53 19.95 -0.52
C GLU A 334 -4.00 19.93 -0.60
N ILE A 335 -3.31 20.18 0.52
CA ILE A 335 -1.85 20.22 0.55
C ILE A 335 -1.22 18.85 0.26
N LEU A 336 -1.79 17.78 0.82
CA LEU A 336 -1.31 16.43 0.57
C LEU A 336 -1.55 16.02 -0.88
N LEU A 337 -2.74 16.33 -1.43
CA LEU A 337 -3.07 16.06 -2.83
C LEU A 337 -2.16 16.84 -3.80
N LYS A 338 -1.86 18.10 -3.50
CA LYS A 338 -0.93 18.92 -4.28
C LYS A 338 0.46 18.29 -4.33
N ARG A 339 1.00 17.90 -3.17
CA ARG A 339 2.30 17.20 -3.06
C ARG A 339 2.34 15.94 -3.93
N ARG A 340 1.30 15.10 -3.91
CA ARG A 340 1.23 13.88 -4.74
C ARG A 340 1.16 14.18 -6.22
N THR A 341 0.42 15.22 -6.60
CA THR A 341 0.29 15.66 -8.00
C THR A 341 1.62 16.16 -8.54
N GLU A 342 2.33 17.00 -7.80
CA GLU A 342 3.66 17.51 -8.18
C GLU A 342 4.68 16.35 -8.31
N GLN A 343 4.67 15.41 -7.35
CA GLN A 343 5.48 14.20 -7.44
C GLN A 343 5.15 13.39 -8.71
N ALA A 344 3.86 13.21 -9.03
CA ALA A 344 3.43 12.50 -10.22
C ALA A 344 3.89 13.17 -11.51
N GLU A 345 3.81 14.49 -11.61
CA GLU A 345 4.21 15.24 -12.80
C GLU A 345 5.71 15.12 -13.06
N LEU A 346 6.53 15.24 -12.01
CA LEU A 346 7.97 15.11 -12.10
C LEU A 346 8.39 13.73 -12.64
N VAL A 347 7.92 12.65 -12.00
CA VAL A 347 8.23 11.28 -12.45
C VAL A 347 7.62 10.99 -13.82
N ARG A 348 6.46 11.58 -14.14
CA ARG A 348 5.77 11.42 -15.41
C ARG A 348 6.54 12.00 -16.59
N GLY A 349 7.10 13.18 -16.43
CA GLY A 349 7.96 13.78 -17.46
C GLY A 349 9.12 12.85 -17.82
N VAL A 350 9.79 12.31 -16.80
CA VAL A 350 10.95 11.42 -16.97
C VAL A 350 10.55 10.08 -17.59
N TYR A 351 9.51 9.40 -17.08
CA TYR A 351 9.14 8.09 -17.63
C TYR A 351 8.66 8.21 -19.08
N LYS A 352 7.91 9.27 -19.43
CA LYS A 352 7.44 9.48 -20.82
C LYS A 352 8.61 9.74 -21.75
N TYR A 353 9.62 10.51 -21.31
CA TYR A 353 10.85 10.71 -22.06
C TYR A 353 11.57 9.38 -22.30
N ARG A 354 11.75 8.56 -21.25
CA ARG A 354 12.39 7.25 -21.35
C ARG A 354 11.63 6.31 -22.28
N PHE A 355 10.30 6.31 -22.23
CA PHE A 355 9.45 5.50 -23.10
C PHE A 355 9.69 5.84 -24.58
N ARG A 356 9.71 7.14 -24.93
CA ARG A 356 10.00 7.60 -26.31
C ARG A 356 11.41 7.23 -26.80
N LYS A 357 12.35 6.99 -25.88
CA LYS A 357 13.74 6.63 -26.20
C LYS A 357 14.02 5.13 -26.11
N GLY A 358 13.03 4.29 -25.81
CA GLY A 358 13.24 2.85 -25.61
C GLY A 358 14.09 2.52 -24.37
N LEU A 359 14.09 3.40 -23.37
CA LEU A 359 14.92 3.30 -22.15
C LEU A 359 14.15 2.80 -20.93
N VAL A 360 12.86 2.48 -21.07
CA VAL A 360 12.04 1.98 -19.95
C VAL A 360 12.56 0.62 -19.50
N GLY A 361 12.72 0.45 -18.19
CA GLY A 361 13.33 -0.75 -17.61
C GLY A 361 14.85 -0.86 -17.76
N LYS A 362 15.52 0.13 -18.36
CA LYS A 362 16.98 0.17 -18.44
C LYS A 362 17.54 1.17 -17.43
N THR A 363 18.34 0.70 -16.49
CA THR A 363 19.09 1.58 -15.60
C THR A 363 20.47 1.78 -16.20
N ILE A 364 20.86 3.03 -16.43
CA ILE A 364 22.20 3.37 -16.91
C ILE A 364 22.92 3.99 -15.73
N GLU A 365 23.84 3.23 -15.16
CA GLU A 365 24.73 3.71 -14.12
C GLU A 365 26.04 4.17 -14.76
N TRP A 366 26.67 5.18 -14.18
CA TRP A 366 28.03 5.54 -14.53
C TRP A 366 28.87 5.37 -13.28
N ILE A 367 29.82 4.43 -13.34
CA ILE A 367 30.71 4.15 -12.22
C ILE A 367 32.08 4.75 -12.53
N PRO A 368 32.64 5.63 -11.66
CA PRO A 368 33.99 6.15 -11.82
C PRO A 368 35.00 5.03 -12.08
N GLY A 369 35.81 5.16 -13.13
CA GLY A 369 36.81 4.16 -13.52
C GLY A 369 36.27 2.90 -14.23
N ARG A 370 34.95 2.67 -14.25
CA ARG A 370 34.31 1.58 -15.04
C ARG A 370 33.49 2.07 -16.22
N GLY A 371 33.08 3.35 -16.23
CA GLY A 371 32.29 3.94 -17.31
C GLY A 371 30.79 3.66 -17.18
N LYS A 372 30.06 3.77 -18.30
CA LYS A 372 28.62 3.52 -18.34
C LYS A 372 28.34 2.03 -18.28
N ILE A 373 27.51 1.62 -17.34
CA ILE A 373 26.98 0.27 -17.19
C ILE A 373 25.49 0.33 -17.46
N VAL A 374 25.02 -0.46 -18.42
CA VAL A 374 23.59 -0.62 -18.67
C VAL A 374 23.14 -1.88 -17.95
N LEU A 375 22.32 -1.69 -16.93
CA LEU A 375 21.64 -2.75 -16.22
C LEU A 375 20.24 -2.87 -16.84
N GLU A 376 20.02 -3.98 -17.54
CA GLU A 376 18.71 -4.29 -18.10
C GLU A 376 17.88 -5.03 -17.05
N ALA A 377 16.67 -4.52 -16.81
CA ALA A 377 15.69 -5.22 -16.00
C ALA A 377 14.84 -6.17 -16.84
#